data_AF-A0A1B6JMN3-F1
#
_entry.id   AF-A0A1B6JMN3-F1
#
_cell.length_a   1.000
_cell.length_b   1.000
_cell.length_c   1.000
_cell.angle_alpha   90.00
_cell.angle_beta   90.00
_cell.angle_gamma   90.00
#
_symmetry.space_group_name_H-M   'P 1'
#
loop_
_entity.id
_entity.type
_entity.pdbx_description
1 polymer ?
#
loop_
_entity_poly.entity_id
_entity_poly.type
_entity_poly.pdbx_seq_one_letter_code
_entity_poly.pdbx_strand_id
1 'polypeptide(L)'
;RKLRGDASFVNVLIRLIPNCALIMGRNTFESMPRKAGIANIVLTRNADYSPAGTVVLNDFRKAVDYCADNGLRPVVFGGSRVYELALQHPFRVFYTCIEEG
;
A
#
# COMPACT_ATOMS: atom_id res chain seq x y z
N ARG A 1 -20.80 2.89 8.61
CA ARG A 1 -20.70 4.37 8.58
C ARG A 1 -19.57 4.76 7.62
N LYS A 2 -19.81 5.44 6.49
CA LYS A 2 -18.71 5.90 5.61
C LYS A 2 -17.98 7.07 6.27
N LEU A 3 -16.73 6.87 6.68
CA LEU A 3 -15.87 7.92 7.21
C LEU A 3 -15.25 8.70 6.05
N ARG A 4 -15.96 9.71 5.54
CA ARG A 4 -15.52 10.49 4.36
C ARG A 4 -14.12 11.11 4.53
N GLY A 5 -13.75 11.47 5.77
CA GLY A 5 -12.42 12.00 6.08
C GLY A 5 -11.29 10.97 6.03
N ASP A 6 -11.59 9.69 6.26
CA ASP A 6 -10.58 8.62 6.16
C ASP A 6 -10.30 8.25 4.70
N ALA A 7 -11.34 8.21 3.87
CA ALA A 7 -11.17 7.94 2.44
C ALA A 7 -10.28 8.98 1.71
N SER A 8 -10.22 10.22 2.22
CA SER A 8 -9.32 11.25 1.68
C SER A 8 -7.90 11.17 2.24
N PHE A 9 -7.65 10.37 3.27
CA PHE A 9 -6.35 10.24 3.91
C PHE A 9 -5.27 9.73 2.95
N VAL A 10 -5.64 8.85 2.02
CA VAL A 10 -4.74 8.40 0.94
C VAL A 10 -4.15 9.59 0.18
N ASN A 11 -4.99 10.59 -0.15
CA ASN A 11 -4.53 11.79 -0.85
C ASN A 11 -3.57 12.62 -0.01
N VAL A 12 -3.76 12.64 1.31
CA VAL A 12 -2.84 13.30 2.24
C VAL A 12 -1.49 12.59 2.25
N LEU A 13 -1.47 11.26 2.37
CA LEU A 13 -0.24 10.47 2.36
C LEU A 13 0.58 10.68 1.09
N ILE A 14 -0.07 10.65 -0.07
CA ILE A 14 0.59 10.85 -1.37
C ILE A 14 1.21 12.26 -1.47
N ARG A 15 0.55 13.27 -0.91
CA ARG A 15 1.09 14.65 -0.87
C ARG A 15 2.27 14.77 0.09
N LEU A 16 2.22 14.08 1.23
CA LEU A 16 3.28 14.10 2.24
C LEU A 16 4.50 13.26 1.85
N ILE A 17 4.31 12.26 0.99
CA ILE A 17 5.34 11.32 0.56
C ILE A 17 5.44 11.35 -0.97
N PRO A 18 6.15 12.34 -1.54
CA PRO A 18 6.40 12.40 -2.98
C PRO A 18 7.07 11.12 -3.48
N ASN A 19 6.74 10.72 -4.71
CA ASN A 19 7.22 9.50 -5.36
C ASN A 19 6.93 8.21 -4.55
N CYS A 20 5.80 8.15 -3.84
CA CYS A 20 5.42 6.95 -3.11
C CYS A 20 4.97 5.80 -4.03
N ALA A 21 5.24 4.57 -3.60
CA ALA A 21 4.60 3.36 -4.10
C ALA A 21 3.77 2.72 -2.98
N LEU A 22 2.52 2.38 -3.29
CA LEU A 22 1.63 1.74 -2.33
C LEU A 22 1.86 0.22 -2.36
N ILE A 23 2.36 -0.34 -1.26
CA ILE A 23 2.55 -1.79 -1.09
C ILE A 23 1.35 -2.35 -0.35
N MET A 24 0.63 -3.28 -0.98
CA MET A 24 -0.59 -3.83 -0.40
C MET A 24 -0.86 -5.29 -0.78
N GLY A 25 -1.77 -5.94 -0.06
CA GLY A 25 -2.23 -7.28 -0.42
C GLY A 25 -3.29 -7.25 -1.53
N ARG A 26 -3.44 -8.37 -2.25
CA ARG A 26 -4.45 -8.53 -3.31
C ARG A 26 -5.86 -8.06 -2.92
N ASN A 27 -6.38 -8.55 -1.79
CA ASN A 27 -7.75 -8.22 -1.37
C ASN A 27 -7.92 -6.72 -1.09
N THR A 28 -6.89 -6.08 -0.52
CA THR A 28 -6.89 -4.63 -0.29
C THR A 28 -6.94 -3.88 -1.61
N PHE A 29 -6.09 -4.26 -2.56
CA PHE A 29 -6.07 -3.68 -3.90
C PHE A 29 -7.44 -3.80 -4.62
N GLU A 30 -8.10 -4.95 -4.52
CA GLU A 30 -9.41 -5.20 -5.16
C GLU A 30 -10.55 -4.42 -4.48
N SER A 31 -10.44 -4.17 -3.18
CA SER A 31 -11.47 -3.47 -2.41
C SER A 31 -11.44 -1.94 -2.56
N MET A 32 -10.33 -1.38 -3.03
CA MET A 32 -10.12 0.07 -3.09
C MET A 32 -10.40 0.67 -4.46
N PRO A 33 -10.88 1.92 -4.53
CA PRO A 33 -10.94 2.66 -5.78
C PRO A 33 -9.52 2.84 -6.34
N ARG A 34 -9.32 2.48 -7.61
CA ARG A 34 -8.02 2.57 -8.28
C ARG A 34 -7.64 4.04 -8.49
N LYS A 35 -6.41 4.40 -8.11
CA LYS A 35 -5.87 5.74 -8.36
C LYS A 35 -4.80 5.68 -9.44
N ALA A 36 -5.05 6.37 -10.55
CA ALA A 36 -4.07 6.51 -11.64
C ALA A 36 -2.90 7.42 -11.21
N GLY A 37 -1.72 7.17 -11.79
CA GLY A 37 -0.53 7.99 -11.57
C GLY A 37 0.28 7.66 -10.32
N ILE A 38 -0.02 6.54 -9.64
CA ILE A 38 0.73 6.07 -8.47
C ILE A 38 1.10 4.60 -8.68
N ALA A 39 2.34 4.25 -8.36
CA ALA A 39 2.79 2.88 -8.40
C ALA A 39 2.03 2.04 -7.34
N ASN A 40 1.37 0.98 -7.78
CA ASN A 40 0.70 0.02 -6.92
C ASN A 40 1.47 -1.30 -6.97
N ILE A 41 2.02 -1.72 -5.83
CA ILE A 41 2.72 -2.98 -5.66
C ILE A 41 1.79 -3.93 -4.90
N VAL A 42 1.37 -5.00 -5.57
CA VAL A 42 0.43 -5.96 -5.01
C VAL A 42 1.17 -7.24 -4.62
N LEU A 43 1.12 -7.55 -3.33
CA LEU A 43 1.65 -8.78 -2.77
C LEU A 43 0.62 -9.92 -2.88
N THR A 44 0.99 -10.97 -3.61
CA THR A 44 0.16 -12.16 -3.80
C THR A 44 1.02 -13.38 -4.11
N ARG A 45 0.53 -14.56 -3.74
CA ARG A 45 1.13 -15.84 -4.13
C ARG A 45 0.56 -16.39 -5.44
N ASN A 46 -0.52 -15.78 -5.95
CA ASN A 46 -1.12 -16.16 -7.22
C ASN A 46 -0.27 -15.63 -8.37
N ALA A 47 0.46 -16.51 -9.05
CA ALA A 47 1.32 -16.15 -10.18
C ALA A 47 0.55 -15.66 -11.41
N ASP A 48 -0.72 -16.05 -11.55
CA ASP A 48 -1.57 -15.67 -12.68
C ASP A 48 -2.22 -14.29 -12.48
N TYR A 49 -2.03 -13.69 -11.31
CA TYR A 49 -2.61 -12.39 -10.98
C TYR A 49 -1.81 -11.25 -11.62
N SER A 50 -2.41 -10.55 -12.58
CA SER A 50 -1.71 -9.52 -13.37
C SER A 50 -2.61 -8.32 -13.72
N PRO A 51 -3.15 -7.58 -12.74
CA PRO A 51 -3.94 -6.41 -13.05
C PRO A 51 -3.10 -5.33 -13.73
N ALA A 52 -3.67 -4.71 -14.76
CA ALA A 52 -3.00 -3.68 -15.53
C ALA A 52 -2.51 -2.51 -14.65
N GLY A 53 -1.31 -2.00 -14.96
CA GLY A 53 -0.72 -0.86 -14.27
C GLY A 53 -0.26 -1.14 -12.83
N THR A 54 0.00 -2.41 -12.50
CA THR A 54 0.51 -2.81 -11.18
C THR A 54 1.81 -3.58 -11.29
N VAL A 55 2.57 -3.56 -10.20
CA VAL A 55 3.73 -4.42 -9.98
C VAL A 55 3.27 -5.54 -9.07
N VAL A 56 3.38 -6.79 -9.52
CA VAL A 56 2.94 -7.95 -8.74
C VAL A 56 4.17 -8.69 -8.22
N LEU A 57 4.24 -8.85 -6.90
CA LEU A 57 5.34 -9.51 -6.21
C LEU A 57 4.77 -10.51 -5.18
N ASN A 58 5.58 -11.48 -4.78
CA ASN A 58 5.18 -12.49 -3.80
C ASN A 58 5.91 -12.37 -2.45
N ASP A 59 6.77 -11.36 -2.31
CA ASP A 59 7.63 -11.16 -1.15
C ASP A 59 7.71 -9.67 -0.79
N PHE A 60 7.68 -9.38 0.51
CA PHE A 60 7.68 -8.01 1.01
C PHE A 60 9.03 -7.32 0.81
N ARG A 61 10.14 -8.03 1.02
CA ARG A 61 11.47 -7.46 0.86
C ARG A 61 11.74 -7.10 -0.61
N LYS A 62 11.34 -7.98 -1.54
CA LYS A 62 11.38 -7.67 -2.98
C LYS A 62 10.58 -6.42 -3.35
N ALA A 63 9.46 -6.15 -2.67
CA ALA A 63 8.69 -4.93 -2.90
C ALA A 63 9.41 -3.67 -2.40
N VAL A 64 10.09 -3.76 -1.26
CA VAL A 64 10.93 -2.67 -0.74
C VAL A 64 12.15 -2.44 -1.65
N ASP A 65 12.83 -3.50 -2.08
CA ASP A 65 13.98 -3.42 -2.98
C ASP A 65 13.57 -2.82 -4.32
N TYR A 66 12.44 -3.25 -4.90
CA TYR A 66 11.87 -2.64 -6.09
C TYR A 66 11.63 -1.13 -5.92
N CYS A 67 11.14 -0.70 -4.75
CA CYS A 67 10.98 0.73 -4.49
C CYS A 67 12.33 1.46 -4.51
N ALA A 68 13.34 0.91 -3.83
CA ALA A 68 14.67 1.50 -3.79
C ALA A 68 15.29 1.62 -5.19
N ASP A 69 15.22 0.55 -5.98
CA ASP A 69 15.79 0.49 -7.34
C ASP A 69 15.13 1.48 -8.31
N ASN A 70 13.89 1.88 -8.04
CA ASN A 70 13.12 2.81 -8.89
C ASN A 70 12.99 4.21 -8.29
N GLY A 71 13.72 4.52 -7.20
CA GLY A 71 13.65 5.84 -6.55
C GLY A 71 12.28 6.14 -5.93
N LEU A 72 11.52 5.10 -5.57
CA LEU A 72 10.20 5.19 -4.98
C LEU A 72 10.26 5.06 -3.46
N ARG A 73 9.34 5.72 -2.76
CA ARG A 73 9.19 5.61 -1.31
C ARG A 73 8.13 4.57 -0.95
N PRO A 74 8.48 3.46 -0.27
CA PRO A 74 7.50 2.43 0.07
C PRO A 74 6.51 2.95 1.11
N VAL A 75 5.21 2.80 0.83
CA VAL A 75 4.12 3.09 1.76
C VAL A 75 3.26 1.84 1.88
N VAL A 76 3.27 1.23 3.06
CA VAL A 76 2.48 0.03 3.34
C VAL A 76 1.02 0.40 3.54
N PHE A 77 0.15 -0.14 2.71
CA PHE A 77 -1.26 0.19 2.66
C PHE A 77 -2.16 -0.99 3.09
N GLY A 78 -1.57 -1.97 3.80
CA GLY A 78 -2.27 -3.13 4.35
C GLY A 78 -2.58 -4.22 3.32
N GLY A 79 -3.44 -5.19 3.59
CA GLY A 79 -4.15 -5.44 4.85
C GLY A 79 -3.27 -6.10 5.93
N SER A 80 -3.93 -6.73 6.91
CA SER A 80 -3.30 -7.29 8.12
C SER A 80 -2.01 -8.05 7.86
N ARG A 81 -2.02 -9.00 6.91
CA ARG A 81 -0.84 -9.82 6.60
C ARG A 81 0.35 -9.02 6.07
N VAL A 82 0.09 -7.96 5.30
CA VAL A 82 1.16 -7.08 4.81
C VAL A 82 1.68 -6.20 5.94
N TYR A 83 0.80 -5.73 6.84
CA TYR A 83 1.23 -5.02 8.05
C TYR A 83 2.09 -5.90 8.94
N GLU A 84 1.72 -7.16 9.18
CA GLU A 84 2.53 -8.10 9.96
C GLU A 84 3.96 -8.23 9.42
N LEU A 85 4.11 -8.32 8.09
CA LEU A 85 5.43 -8.36 7.44
C LEU A 85 6.17 -7.02 7.60
N ALA A 86 5.48 -5.91 7.41
CA ALA A 86 6.08 -4.58 7.52
C ALA A 86 6.53 -4.22 8.94
N LEU A 87 5.78 -4.64 9.96
CA LEU A 87 6.07 -4.36 11.38
C LEU A 87 7.34 -5.06 11.88
N GLN A 88 7.91 -5.99 11.09
CA GLN A 88 9.21 -6.62 11.37
C GLN A 88 10.41 -5.73 11.02
N HIS A 89 10.17 -4.54 10.44
CA HIS A 89 11.19 -3.59 10.02
C HIS A 89 10.97 -2.23 10.69
N PRO A 90 11.97 -1.33 10.71
CA PRO A 90 11.75 0.04 11.17
C PRO A 90 10.70 0.76 10.30
N PHE A 91 9.70 1.37 10.94
CA PHE A 91 8.60 2.04 10.24
C PHE A 91 8.23 3.37 10.90
N ARG A 92 7.53 4.21 10.11
CA ARG A 92 6.73 5.33 10.60
C ARG A 92 5.27 5.01 10.33
N VAL A 93 4.41 5.17 11.33
CA VAL A 93 2.97 4.95 11.18
C VAL A 93 2.26 6.27 10.95
N PHE A 94 1.37 6.26 9.97
CA PHE A 94 0.30 7.23 9.82
C PHE A 94 -1.00 6.49 10.10
N TYR A 95 -1.74 6.90 11.14
CA TYR A 95 -2.93 6.18 11.57
C TYR A 95 -4.11 7.14 11.76
N THR A 96 -5.31 6.63 11.47
CA THR A 96 -6.58 7.24 11.86
C THR A 96 -7.07 6.49 13.11
N CYS A 97 -7.32 7.19 14.21
CA CYS A 97 -8.03 6.63 15.35
C CYS A 97 -9.53 6.86 15.18
N ILE A 98 -10.32 5.80 15.26
CA ILE A 98 -11.78 5.88 15.21
C ILE A 98 -12.27 5.53 16.61
N GLU A 99 -12.79 6.53 17.32
CA GLU A 99 -13.43 6.32 18.62
C GLU A 99 -14.86 5.82 18.38
N GLU A 100 -15.15 4.62 18.85
CA GLU A 100 -16.51 4.12 18.95
C GLU A 100 -17.08 4.58 20.31
N GLY A 101 -18.10 5.42 20.26
CA GLY A 101 -18.88 5.81 21.44
C GLY A 101 -19.93 4.75 21.79
#